data_AF-A0A5C6XMN2-F1
#
_entry.id   AF-A0A5C6XMN2-F1
#
_cell.length_a   1.000
_cell.length_b   1.000
_cell.length_c   1.000
_cell.angle_alpha   90.00
_cell.angle_beta   90.00
_cell.angle_gamma   90.00
#
_symmetry.space_group_name_H-M   'P 1'
#
loop_
_entity.id
_entity.type
_entity.pdbx_description
1 polymer ?
#
loop_
_entity_poly.entity_id
_entity_poly.type
_entity_poly.pdbx_seq_one_letter_code
_entity_poly.pdbx_strand_id
1 'polypeptide(L)'
;MADATLEHELTILLEARERLPALAERLSAGTLKLSPPRCDQLSGWYASLREDPGWPIIEAALQTPAAWPRAWELAEEAGFSSRTSHHNALIFSEIFFDALQRDDLSLAGHAWNAAMKAWVKADTGWLATYLQRCMPDASEEAILATRREALSQPFAALMQRLRRALNLDNLSVAPDRRGLRFGAHALACCDAIFDNPTSELAEGGAELARNLRQTLASELTEALHAHMQSLNLTEVSAAQITAPLEGVEQRVRLLSALPGCDLAALRAGLNALWELRRLQRDDVIEALELILPALKPIAERLATLSLDEHIEAAGPLADYYTFESEVAFALNTREDLLRRALKTCEGHRNASRMLSYLLLERANRDLLKLTATPELGAAIGPVRRRVSDALQRAAAAIEEARALHPANELLADYERDLHEERTRFNLRGAPHE
;
A
#
# COMPACT_ATOMS: atom_id res chain seq x y z
N MET A 1 46.43 -9.87 -43.60
CA MET A 1 45.37 -10.18 -42.60
C MET A 1 45.28 -9.11 -41.51
N ALA A 2 46.36 -8.47 -41.07
CA ALA A 2 46.29 -7.37 -40.09
C ALA A 2 45.66 -6.06 -40.64
N ASP A 3 45.92 -5.71 -41.91
CA ASP A 3 45.40 -4.46 -42.50
C ASP A 3 43.87 -4.46 -42.68
N ALA A 4 43.28 -5.59 -43.08
CA ALA A 4 41.82 -5.70 -43.24
C ALA A 4 41.06 -5.59 -41.90
N THR A 5 41.68 -6.01 -40.79
CA THR A 5 41.11 -5.86 -39.44
C THR A 5 41.16 -4.40 -38.99
N LEU A 6 42.25 -3.69 -39.30
CA LEU A 6 42.44 -2.29 -38.93
C LEU A 6 41.52 -1.34 -39.73
N GLU A 7 41.33 -1.60 -41.04
CA GLU A 7 40.37 -0.86 -41.88
C GLU A 7 38.92 -1.08 -41.40
N HIS A 8 38.60 -2.31 -40.98
CA HIS A 8 37.29 -2.63 -40.44
C HIS A 8 37.00 -1.93 -39.11
N GLU A 9 37.97 -1.95 -38.17
CA GLU A 9 37.88 -1.25 -36.89
C GLU A 9 37.75 0.26 -37.07
N LEU A 10 38.52 0.85 -38.00
CA LEU A 10 38.43 2.27 -38.32
C LEU A 10 37.04 2.64 -38.89
N THR A 11 36.47 1.79 -39.74
CA THR A 11 35.12 1.99 -40.29
C THR A 11 34.07 2.01 -39.19
N ILE A 12 34.12 1.06 -38.26
CA ILE A 12 33.21 1.01 -37.11
C ILE A 12 33.32 2.28 -36.27
N LEU A 13 34.54 2.77 -36.00
CA LEU A 13 34.76 3.99 -35.23
C LEU A 13 34.16 5.23 -35.91
N LEU A 14 34.35 5.37 -37.22
CA LEU A 14 33.82 6.50 -37.98
C LEU A 14 32.28 6.48 -38.03
N GLU A 15 31.69 5.33 -38.32
CA GLU A 15 30.23 5.17 -38.34
C GLU A 15 29.62 5.39 -36.96
N ALA A 16 30.27 4.89 -35.88
CA ALA A 16 29.83 5.12 -34.52
C ALA A 16 29.78 6.63 -34.18
N ARG A 17 30.80 7.40 -34.57
CA ARG A 17 30.82 8.86 -34.39
C ARG A 17 29.72 9.58 -35.17
N GLU A 18 29.31 9.04 -36.31
CA GLU A 18 28.25 9.61 -37.14
C GLU A 18 26.84 9.30 -36.59
N ARG A 19 26.63 8.06 -36.13
CA ARG A 19 25.29 7.54 -35.80
C ARG A 19 24.93 7.56 -34.32
N LEU A 20 25.90 7.31 -33.42
CA LEU A 20 25.62 7.24 -31.98
C LEU A 20 25.12 8.55 -31.36
N PRO A 21 25.57 9.76 -31.78
CA PRO A 21 25.02 11.00 -31.23
C PRO A 21 23.52 11.13 -31.45
N ALA A 22 23.04 10.86 -32.66
CA ALA A 22 21.62 10.89 -32.99
C ALA A 22 20.84 9.80 -32.23
N LEU A 23 21.42 8.59 -32.11
CA LEU A 23 20.80 7.51 -31.34
C LEU A 23 20.64 7.88 -29.86
N ALA A 24 21.70 8.39 -29.23
CA ALA A 24 21.68 8.84 -27.84
C ALA A 24 20.69 9.98 -27.62
N GLU A 25 20.62 10.94 -28.55
CA GLU A 25 19.65 12.03 -28.50
C GLU A 25 18.21 11.48 -28.51
N ARG A 26 17.92 10.49 -29.35
CA ARG A 26 16.58 9.88 -29.44
C ARG A 26 16.20 9.09 -28.20
N LEU A 27 17.11 8.26 -27.69
CA LEU A 27 16.89 7.45 -26.50
C LEU A 27 16.67 8.29 -25.24
N SER A 28 17.30 9.46 -25.18
CA SER A 28 17.30 10.35 -24.02
C SER A 28 16.36 11.55 -24.16
N ALA A 29 15.52 11.59 -25.20
CA ALA A 29 14.69 12.75 -25.52
C ALA A 29 15.48 14.08 -25.60
N GLY A 30 16.73 14.02 -26.06
CA GLY A 30 17.61 15.16 -26.28
C GLY A 30 18.52 15.53 -25.11
N THR A 31 18.50 14.78 -24.01
CA THR A 31 19.28 15.12 -22.80
C THR A 31 20.72 14.64 -22.86
N LEU A 32 20.97 13.45 -23.42
CA LEU A 32 22.30 12.84 -23.53
C LEU A 32 22.98 13.29 -24.82
N LYS A 33 24.15 13.94 -24.69
CA LYS A 33 24.99 14.36 -25.81
C LYS A 33 26.33 13.63 -25.76
N LEU A 34 26.60 12.83 -26.78
CA LEU A 34 27.85 12.08 -26.87
C LEU A 34 28.94 12.92 -27.54
N SER A 35 30.09 13.03 -26.88
CA SER A 35 31.31 13.59 -27.47
C SER A 35 31.99 12.55 -28.39
N PRO A 36 32.85 12.96 -29.33
CA PRO A 36 33.57 12.01 -30.17
C PRO A 36 34.38 10.95 -29.38
N PRO A 37 35.11 11.30 -28.30
CA PRO A 37 35.79 10.30 -27.47
C PRO A 37 34.82 9.31 -26.80
N ARG A 38 33.61 9.76 -26.41
CA ARG A 38 32.59 8.87 -25.85
C ARG A 38 32.02 7.94 -26.92
N CYS A 39 31.85 8.42 -28.15
CA CYS A 39 31.45 7.58 -29.27
C CYS A 39 32.49 6.49 -29.56
N ASP A 40 33.79 6.81 -29.46
CA ASP A 40 34.86 5.81 -29.60
C ASP A 40 34.78 4.71 -28.54
N GLN A 41 34.52 5.09 -27.28
CA GLN A 41 34.32 4.13 -26.19
C GLN A 41 33.08 3.24 -26.40
N LEU A 42 32.05 3.78 -27.05
CA LEU A 42 30.81 3.08 -27.36
C LEU A 42 30.81 2.41 -28.74
N SER A 43 31.94 2.40 -29.45
CA SER A 43 32.05 1.75 -30.76
C SER A 43 31.69 0.26 -30.72
N GLY A 44 31.96 -0.43 -29.60
CA GLY A 44 31.55 -1.82 -29.38
C GLY A 44 30.03 -2.00 -29.29
N TRP A 45 29.29 -0.99 -28.83
CA TRP A 45 27.82 -0.97 -28.85
C TRP A 45 27.30 -0.78 -30.27
N TYR A 46 27.88 0.16 -31.02
CA TYR A 46 27.51 0.36 -32.43
C TYR A 46 27.79 -0.90 -33.27
N ALA A 47 28.95 -1.54 -33.06
CA ALA A 47 29.31 -2.77 -33.75
C ALA A 47 28.30 -3.89 -33.52
N SER A 48 27.85 -4.09 -32.27
CA SER A 48 26.85 -5.12 -31.96
C SER A 48 25.47 -4.76 -32.49
N LEU A 49 25.08 -3.48 -32.44
CA LEU A 49 23.81 -3.02 -33.00
C LEU A 49 23.72 -3.31 -34.49
N ARG A 50 24.77 -2.98 -35.27
CA ARG A 50 24.76 -3.15 -36.74
C ARG A 50 24.54 -4.58 -37.19
N GLU A 51 24.91 -5.56 -36.35
CA GLU A 51 24.72 -6.98 -36.61
C GLU A 51 23.29 -7.46 -36.28
N ASP A 52 22.52 -6.68 -35.51
CA ASP A 52 21.18 -7.06 -35.07
C ASP A 52 20.10 -6.68 -36.11
N PRO A 53 19.04 -7.51 -36.24
CA PRO A 53 17.95 -7.27 -37.19
C PRO A 53 17.13 -6.01 -36.89
N GLY A 54 17.17 -5.50 -35.66
CA GLY A 54 16.55 -4.24 -35.28
C GLY A 54 17.25 -2.99 -35.83
N TRP A 55 18.54 -3.06 -36.18
CA TRP A 55 19.32 -1.87 -36.56
C TRP A 55 18.79 -1.14 -37.80
N PRO A 56 18.47 -1.80 -38.93
CA PRO A 56 17.94 -1.11 -40.10
C PRO A 56 16.66 -0.30 -39.82
N ILE A 57 15.84 -0.75 -38.85
CA ILE A 57 14.60 -0.08 -38.45
C ILE A 57 14.92 1.21 -37.70
N ILE A 58 15.80 1.16 -36.69
CA ILE A 58 16.15 2.34 -35.90
C ILE A 58 17.03 3.31 -36.69
N GLU A 59 17.93 2.83 -37.54
CA GLU A 59 18.80 3.67 -38.37
C GLU A 59 17.98 4.58 -39.28
N ALA A 60 16.97 4.03 -39.97
CA ALA A 60 16.06 4.79 -40.82
C ALA A 60 15.28 5.85 -40.03
N ALA A 61 15.01 5.61 -38.74
CA ALA A 61 14.25 6.50 -37.88
C ALA A 61 15.10 7.56 -37.15
N LEU A 62 16.44 7.48 -37.16
CA LEU A 62 17.31 8.42 -36.43
C LEU A 62 17.03 9.89 -36.80
N GLN A 63 16.77 10.16 -38.08
CA GLN A 63 16.48 11.50 -38.59
C GLN A 63 15.00 11.90 -38.51
N THR A 64 14.12 11.01 -38.03
CA THR A 64 12.66 11.23 -38.01
C THR A 64 12.10 11.12 -36.57
N PRO A 65 12.12 12.21 -35.77
CA PRO A 65 11.71 12.17 -34.36
C PRO A 65 10.31 11.58 -34.13
N ALA A 66 9.35 11.90 -35.00
CA ALA A 66 7.96 11.44 -34.85
C ALA A 66 7.80 9.92 -35.04
N ALA A 67 8.70 9.27 -35.79
CA ALA A 67 8.67 7.83 -36.01
C ALA A 67 9.37 7.04 -34.90
N TRP A 68 10.12 7.73 -34.02
CA TRP A 68 11.04 7.09 -33.08
C TRP A 68 10.38 6.09 -32.12
N PRO A 69 9.28 6.41 -31.41
CA PRO A 69 8.70 5.47 -30.46
C PRO A 69 8.32 4.13 -31.10
N ARG A 70 7.70 4.19 -32.29
CA ARG A 70 7.28 2.99 -33.03
C ARG A 70 8.47 2.24 -33.62
N ALA A 71 9.49 2.95 -34.09
CA ALA A 71 10.70 2.33 -34.62
C ALA A 71 11.45 1.55 -33.55
N TRP A 72 11.53 2.07 -32.32
CA TRP A 72 12.14 1.38 -31.19
C TRP A 72 11.39 0.09 -30.83
N GLU A 73 10.05 0.15 -30.71
CA GLU A 73 9.22 -1.04 -30.47
C GLU A 73 9.41 -2.12 -31.53
N LEU A 74 9.36 -1.73 -32.82
CA LEU A 74 9.56 -2.66 -33.94
C LEU A 74 10.96 -3.28 -33.94
N ALA A 75 11.98 -2.52 -33.55
CA ALA A 75 13.34 -3.05 -33.43
C ALA A 75 13.49 -4.01 -32.24
N GLU A 76 12.82 -3.74 -31.11
CA GLU A 76 12.75 -4.68 -29.99
C GLU A 76 12.02 -5.97 -30.37
N GLU A 77 10.95 -5.89 -31.17
CA GLU A 77 10.20 -7.03 -31.72
C GLU A 77 11.04 -7.84 -32.71
N ALA A 78 11.80 -7.16 -33.59
CA ALA A 78 12.73 -7.80 -34.52
C ALA A 78 13.88 -8.52 -33.79
N GLY A 79 14.25 -8.01 -32.62
CA GLY A 79 15.19 -8.64 -31.70
C GLY A 79 16.55 -7.95 -31.65
N PHE A 80 17.11 -7.89 -30.45
CA PHE A 80 18.50 -7.51 -30.19
C PHE A 80 19.23 -8.70 -29.59
N SER A 81 20.49 -8.89 -29.96
CA SER A 81 21.34 -9.89 -29.32
C SER A 81 21.52 -9.59 -27.82
N SER A 82 21.89 -10.60 -27.04
CA SER A 82 22.19 -10.43 -25.61
C SER A 82 23.34 -9.44 -25.37
N ARG A 83 24.32 -9.37 -26.30
CA ARG A 83 25.42 -8.39 -26.27
C ARG A 83 24.91 -6.97 -26.47
N THR A 84 24.07 -6.72 -27.48
CA THR A 84 23.46 -5.40 -27.68
C THR A 84 22.56 -5.02 -26.51
N SER A 85 21.79 -5.98 -25.99
CA SER A 85 20.95 -5.77 -24.80
C SER A 85 21.78 -5.33 -23.59
N HIS A 86 22.99 -5.88 -23.40
CA HIS A 86 23.90 -5.43 -22.34
C HIS A 86 24.28 -3.95 -22.51
N HIS A 87 24.65 -3.52 -23.72
CA HIS A 87 24.98 -2.12 -23.97
C HIS A 87 23.78 -1.19 -23.84
N ASN A 88 22.60 -1.62 -24.32
CA ASN A 88 21.35 -0.88 -24.13
C ASN A 88 21.04 -0.71 -22.63
N ALA A 89 21.24 -1.76 -21.83
CA ALA A 89 21.01 -1.71 -20.39
C ALA A 89 21.91 -0.68 -19.69
N LEU A 90 23.18 -0.60 -20.07
CA LEU A 90 24.13 0.39 -19.56
C LEU A 90 23.71 1.83 -19.94
N ILE A 91 23.37 2.06 -21.21
CA ILE A 91 22.98 3.40 -21.69
C ILE A 91 21.66 3.86 -21.07
N PHE A 92 20.65 2.99 -21.00
CA PHE A 92 19.39 3.35 -20.34
C PHE A 92 19.56 3.57 -18.84
N SER A 93 20.50 2.86 -18.20
CA SER A 93 20.84 3.11 -16.79
C SER A 93 21.50 4.49 -16.63
N GLU A 94 22.40 4.90 -17.54
CA GLU A 94 22.99 6.25 -17.56
C GLU A 94 21.90 7.34 -17.72
N ILE A 95 20.98 7.15 -18.68
CA ILE A 95 19.85 8.07 -18.91
C ILE A 95 18.93 8.14 -17.68
N PHE A 96 18.66 7.01 -17.04
CA PHE A 96 17.87 6.94 -15.82
C PHE A 96 18.49 7.80 -14.70
N PHE A 97 19.80 7.68 -14.46
CA PHE A 97 20.47 8.48 -13.43
C PHE A 97 20.45 9.98 -13.76
N ASP A 98 20.71 10.39 -15.01
CA ASP A 98 20.62 11.80 -15.43
C ASP A 98 19.18 12.34 -15.26
N ALA A 99 18.18 11.58 -15.69
CA ALA A 99 16.78 11.96 -15.59
C ALA A 99 16.34 12.16 -14.13
N LEU A 100 16.79 11.28 -13.21
CA LEU A 100 16.54 11.45 -11.78
C LEU A 100 17.21 12.70 -11.20
N GLN A 101 18.45 13.02 -11.60
CA GLN A 101 19.14 14.23 -11.15
C GLN A 101 18.43 15.51 -11.60
N ARG A 102 17.78 15.45 -12.76
CA ARG A 102 17.02 16.57 -13.36
C ARG A 102 15.56 16.62 -12.93
N ASP A 103 15.10 15.68 -12.09
CA ASP A 103 13.70 15.47 -11.70
C ASP A 103 12.75 15.26 -12.90
N ASP A 104 13.26 14.74 -14.03
CA ASP A 104 12.45 14.32 -15.18
C ASP A 104 11.96 12.88 -14.97
N LEU A 105 10.89 12.75 -14.18
CA LEU A 105 10.34 11.45 -13.82
C LEU A 105 9.71 10.69 -14.99
N SER A 106 9.32 11.40 -16.05
CA SER A 106 8.75 10.76 -17.24
C SER A 106 9.85 10.03 -18.00
N LEU A 107 10.96 10.70 -18.26
CA LEU A 107 12.13 10.09 -18.89
C LEU A 107 12.74 9.01 -17.99
N ALA A 108 12.84 9.25 -16.68
CA ALA A 108 13.34 8.27 -15.73
C ALA A 108 12.50 6.98 -15.73
N GLY A 109 11.17 7.09 -15.78
CA GLY A 109 10.27 5.92 -15.85
C GLY A 109 10.47 5.11 -17.13
N HIS A 110 10.56 5.79 -18.28
CA HIS A 110 10.85 5.15 -19.56
C HIS A 110 12.21 4.43 -19.54
N ALA A 111 13.26 5.13 -19.14
CA ALA A 111 14.62 4.60 -19.08
C ALA A 111 14.76 3.44 -18.08
N TRP A 112 14.07 3.52 -16.93
CA TRP A 112 14.00 2.42 -15.96
C TRP A 112 13.45 1.15 -16.60
N ASN A 113 12.27 1.22 -17.21
CA ASN A 113 11.62 0.08 -17.85
C ASN A 113 12.49 -0.53 -18.96
N ALA A 114 13.06 0.32 -19.82
CA ALA A 114 13.94 -0.11 -20.90
C ALA A 114 15.23 -0.77 -20.37
N ALA A 115 15.84 -0.19 -19.33
CA ALA A 115 17.04 -0.73 -18.68
C ALA A 115 16.79 -2.11 -18.07
N MET A 116 15.71 -2.27 -17.28
CA MET A 116 15.42 -3.54 -16.61
C MET A 116 15.17 -4.67 -17.63
N LYS A 117 14.39 -4.40 -18.68
CA LYS A 117 14.17 -5.38 -19.78
C LYS A 117 15.48 -5.75 -20.48
N ALA A 118 16.32 -4.76 -20.76
CA ALA A 118 17.60 -4.96 -21.43
C ALA A 118 18.59 -5.76 -20.56
N TRP A 119 18.63 -5.52 -19.25
CA TRP A 119 19.45 -6.29 -18.30
C TRP A 119 19.07 -7.77 -18.26
N VAL A 120 17.78 -8.09 -18.21
CA VAL A 120 17.32 -9.49 -18.23
C VAL A 120 17.68 -10.18 -19.56
N LYS A 121 17.48 -9.51 -20.69
CA LYS A 121 17.89 -10.03 -22.02
C LYS A 121 19.41 -10.18 -22.13
N ALA A 122 20.19 -9.30 -21.51
CA ALA A 122 21.65 -9.44 -21.46
C ALA A 122 22.09 -10.67 -20.66
N ASP A 123 21.37 -10.98 -19.58
CA ASP A 123 21.68 -12.10 -18.70
C ASP A 123 21.40 -13.46 -19.34
N THR A 124 20.53 -13.53 -20.36
CA THR A 124 20.37 -14.72 -21.20
C THR A 124 21.60 -14.92 -22.10
N GLY A 125 22.65 -15.52 -21.52
CA GLY A 125 23.79 -16.12 -22.22
C GLY A 125 25.00 -15.21 -22.45
N TRP A 126 24.89 -13.88 -22.29
CA TRP A 126 26.04 -12.97 -22.48
C TRP A 126 26.70 -12.57 -21.16
N LEU A 127 25.92 -12.16 -20.17
CA LEU A 127 26.47 -11.53 -18.96
C LEU A 127 27.42 -12.45 -18.18
N ALA A 128 27.09 -13.74 -18.03
CA ALA A 128 27.96 -14.70 -17.37
C ALA A 128 29.32 -14.85 -18.08
N THR A 129 29.31 -15.00 -19.40
CA THR A 129 30.55 -15.09 -20.20
C THR A 129 31.35 -13.80 -20.17
N TYR A 130 30.67 -12.64 -20.22
CA TYR A 130 31.32 -11.35 -20.09
C TYR A 130 32.02 -11.20 -18.75
N LEU A 131 31.34 -11.51 -17.64
CA LEU A 131 31.91 -11.45 -16.30
C LEU A 131 33.09 -12.41 -16.13
N GLN A 132 33.02 -13.63 -16.66
CA GLN A 132 34.16 -14.57 -16.64
C GLN A 132 35.39 -14.00 -17.36
N ARG A 133 35.20 -13.23 -18.44
CA ARG A 133 36.30 -12.58 -19.16
C ARG A 133 36.87 -11.40 -18.39
N CYS A 134 36.01 -10.62 -17.74
CA CYS A 134 36.44 -9.47 -16.93
C CYS A 134 37.08 -9.88 -15.60
N MET A 135 36.70 -11.04 -15.07
CA MET A 135 37.15 -11.57 -13.78
C MET A 135 37.62 -13.03 -13.95
N PRO A 136 38.75 -13.27 -14.64
CA PRO A 136 39.17 -14.61 -15.02
C PRO A 136 39.46 -15.54 -13.83
N ASP A 137 39.90 -14.96 -12.71
CA ASP A 137 40.28 -15.69 -11.49
C ASP A 137 39.14 -15.78 -10.46
N ALA A 138 37.95 -15.22 -10.76
CA ALA A 138 36.81 -15.28 -9.86
C ALA A 138 36.20 -16.68 -9.81
N SER A 139 35.75 -17.10 -8.62
CA SER A 139 34.97 -18.34 -8.49
C SER A 139 33.59 -18.20 -9.15
N GLU A 140 32.96 -19.33 -9.45
CA GLU A 140 31.60 -19.34 -10.00
C GLU A 140 30.61 -18.62 -9.07
N GLU A 141 30.73 -18.82 -7.76
CA GLU A 141 29.90 -18.15 -6.76
C GLU A 141 30.08 -16.63 -6.78
N ALA A 142 31.31 -16.13 -6.99
CA ALA A 142 31.58 -14.70 -7.09
C ALA A 142 30.94 -14.08 -8.34
N ILE A 143 30.91 -14.82 -9.46
CA ILE A 143 30.22 -14.39 -10.69
C ILE A 143 28.69 -14.37 -10.47
N LEU A 144 28.12 -15.40 -9.83
CA LEU A 144 26.70 -15.45 -9.50
C LEU A 144 26.30 -14.29 -8.57
N ALA A 145 27.08 -14.03 -7.51
CA ALA A 145 26.86 -12.91 -6.61
C ALA A 145 26.90 -11.56 -7.35
N THR A 146 27.89 -11.35 -8.23
CA THR A 146 28.01 -10.14 -9.05
C THR A 146 26.78 -9.94 -9.95
N ARG A 147 26.22 -11.03 -10.52
CA ARG A 147 25.00 -10.97 -11.34
C ARG A 147 23.77 -10.59 -10.51
N ARG A 148 23.61 -11.16 -9.32
CA ARG A 148 22.51 -10.83 -8.38
C ARG A 148 22.58 -9.36 -7.94
N GLU A 149 23.79 -8.84 -7.73
CA GLU A 149 24.01 -7.47 -7.28
C GLU A 149 24.08 -6.42 -8.40
N ALA A 150 24.02 -6.82 -9.67
CA ALA A 150 24.21 -5.93 -10.83
C ALA A 150 23.23 -4.75 -10.85
N LEU A 151 22.05 -4.91 -10.27
CA LEU A 151 20.99 -3.89 -10.21
C LEU A 151 21.01 -3.05 -8.92
N SER A 152 21.94 -3.30 -7.99
CA SER A 152 21.96 -2.64 -6.67
C SER A 152 21.99 -1.11 -6.76
N GLN A 153 22.82 -0.55 -7.65
CA GLN A 153 22.93 0.90 -7.79
C GLN A 153 21.65 1.56 -8.35
N PRO A 154 21.04 1.07 -9.44
CA PRO A 154 19.72 1.56 -9.88
C PRO A 154 18.64 1.48 -8.78
N PHE A 155 18.57 0.37 -8.04
CA PHE A 155 17.61 0.21 -6.94
C PHE A 155 17.88 1.17 -5.77
N ALA A 156 19.15 1.44 -5.44
CA ALA A 156 19.49 2.42 -4.42
C ALA A 156 19.02 3.84 -4.81
N ALA A 157 19.18 4.24 -6.08
CA ALA A 157 18.67 5.52 -6.57
C ALA A 157 17.14 5.60 -6.57
N LEU A 158 16.46 4.52 -6.98
CA LEU A 158 15.00 4.41 -6.86
C LEU A 158 14.56 4.54 -5.40
N MET A 159 15.21 3.85 -4.47
CA MET A 159 14.92 3.94 -3.03
C MET A 159 15.07 5.36 -2.52
N GLN A 160 16.16 6.06 -2.85
CA GLN A 160 16.36 7.46 -2.46
C GLN A 160 15.26 8.38 -3.02
N ARG A 161 14.85 8.18 -4.28
CA ARG A 161 13.76 8.96 -4.87
C ARG A 161 12.43 8.68 -4.16
N LEU A 162 12.15 7.43 -3.83
CA LEU A 162 10.93 7.02 -3.14
C LEU A 162 10.88 7.55 -1.71
N ARG A 163 11.98 7.51 -0.95
CA ARG A 163 12.06 8.13 0.38
C ARG A 163 11.70 9.61 0.34
N ARG A 164 12.26 10.35 -0.61
CA ARG A 164 11.90 11.77 -0.83
C ARG A 164 10.43 11.95 -1.19
N ALA A 165 9.89 11.07 -2.03
CA ALA A 165 8.50 11.16 -2.46
C ALA A 165 7.51 10.85 -1.32
N LEU A 166 7.85 9.89 -0.47
CA LEU A 166 7.09 9.54 0.72
C LEU A 166 7.19 10.64 1.79
N ASN A 167 8.27 11.42 1.82
CA ASN A 167 8.50 12.49 2.79
C ASN A 167 8.36 11.99 4.23
N LEU A 168 9.13 10.94 4.56
CA LEU A 168 9.07 10.25 5.85
C LEU A 168 9.60 11.11 7.00
N ASP A 169 10.49 12.06 6.71
CA ASP A 169 11.06 12.99 7.70
C ASP A 169 10.04 14.00 8.25
N ASN A 170 8.93 14.24 7.53
CA ASN A 170 7.87 15.14 7.96
C ASN A 170 6.49 14.66 7.48
N LEU A 171 5.88 13.77 8.27
CA LEU A 171 4.58 13.17 7.94
C LEU A 171 3.42 14.17 7.90
N SER A 172 3.56 15.36 8.51
CA SER A 172 2.55 16.42 8.44
C SER A 172 2.44 17.07 7.07
N VAL A 173 3.44 16.86 6.19
CA VAL A 173 3.43 17.35 4.82
C VAL A 173 2.96 16.22 3.89
N ALA A 174 2.09 16.56 2.95
CA ALA A 174 1.60 15.61 1.96
C ALA A 174 2.77 15.03 1.12
N PRO A 175 2.70 13.74 0.73
CA PRO A 175 3.74 13.13 -0.09
C PRO A 175 3.76 13.73 -1.52
N ASP A 176 4.91 13.66 -2.21
CA ASP A 176 5.05 14.09 -3.60
C ASP A 176 4.32 13.12 -4.53
N ARG A 177 3.13 13.53 -4.99
CA ARG A 177 2.28 12.74 -5.89
C ARG A 177 2.98 12.35 -7.20
N ARG A 178 3.87 13.19 -7.75
CA ARG A 178 4.58 12.86 -9.00
C ARG A 178 5.62 11.78 -8.74
N GLY A 179 6.40 11.93 -7.67
CA GLY A 179 7.34 10.92 -7.19
C GLY A 179 6.67 9.58 -6.88
N LEU A 180 5.50 9.58 -6.21
CA LEU A 180 4.75 8.36 -5.92
C LEU A 180 4.23 7.67 -7.18
N ARG A 181 3.73 8.41 -8.18
CA ARG A 181 3.29 7.82 -9.46
C ARG A 181 4.44 7.17 -10.22
N PHE A 182 5.58 7.85 -10.29
CA PHE A 182 6.79 7.28 -10.86
C PHE A 182 7.22 6.01 -10.10
N GLY A 183 7.21 6.05 -8.77
CA GLY A 183 7.48 4.91 -7.92
C GLY A 183 6.59 3.71 -8.21
N ALA A 184 5.27 3.94 -8.29
CA ALA A 184 4.29 2.89 -8.57
C ALA A 184 4.52 2.27 -9.95
N HIS A 185 4.84 3.11 -10.95
CA HIS A 185 5.21 2.62 -12.28
C HIS A 185 6.48 1.78 -12.25
N ALA A 186 7.56 2.26 -11.61
CA ALA A 186 8.83 1.56 -11.53
C ALA A 186 8.70 0.20 -10.82
N LEU A 187 7.95 0.15 -9.73
CA LEU A 187 7.67 -1.07 -8.98
C LEU A 187 6.78 -2.06 -9.76
N ALA A 188 5.76 -1.56 -10.48
CA ALA A 188 4.95 -2.40 -11.37
C ALA A 188 5.79 -2.99 -12.52
N CYS A 189 6.78 -2.24 -13.03
CA CYS A 189 7.77 -2.78 -13.97
C CYS A 189 8.60 -3.89 -13.34
N CYS A 190 9.05 -3.73 -12.08
CA CYS A 190 9.76 -4.79 -11.37
C CYS A 190 8.92 -6.05 -11.25
N ASP A 191 7.65 -5.94 -10.85
CA ASP A 191 6.76 -7.10 -10.73
C ASP A 191 6.59 -7.78 -12.10
N ALA A 192 6.32 -7.02 -13.16
CA ALA A 192 6.17 -7.59 -14.51
C ALA A 192 7.43 -8.31 -15.03
N ILE A 193 8.62 -7.88 -14.62
CA ILE A 193 9.90 -8.42 -15.12
C ILE A 193 10.46 -9.52 -14.21
N PHE A 194 10.26 -9.42 -12.89
CA PHE A 194 10.95 -10.26 -11.89
C PHE A 194 10.04 -11.22 -11.11
N ASP A 195 8.71 -11.15 -11.25
CA ASP A 195 7.78 -12.01 -10.48
C ASP A 195 7.95 -13.50 -10.75
N ASN A 196 8.43 -13.87 -11.94
CA ASN A 196 8.86 -15.23 -12.27
C ASN A 196 10.32 -15.21 -12.74
N PRO A 197 11.30 -15.19 -11.81
CA PRO A 197 12.68 -15.00 -12.17
C PRO A 197 13.20 -16.22 -12.95
N THR A 198 13.74 -15.98 -14.15
CA THR A 198 14.30 -17.02 -15.02
C THR A 198 15.83 -17.00 -15.07
N SER A 199 16.47 -16.13 -14.26
CA SER A 199 17.91 -15.93 -14.26
C SER A 199 18.38 -15.34 -12.93
N GLU A 200 19.69 -15.47 -12.63
CA GLU A 200 20.29 -14.97 -11.38
C GLU A 200 20.12 -13.45 -11.21
N LEU A 201 20.24 -12.70 -12.30
CA LEU A 201 19.99 -11.25 -12.27
C LEU A 201 18.52 -10.96 -11.95
N ALA A 202 17.58 -11.74 -12.51
CA ALA A 202 16.17 -11.57 -12.23
C ALA A 202 15.82 -11.95 -10.78
N GLU A 203 16.44 -13.00 -10.23
CA GLU A 203 16.33 -13.36 -8.81
C GLU A 203 16.83 -12.24 -7.90
N GLY A 204 18.03 -11.71 -8.16
CA GLY A 204 18.58 -10.57 -7.43
C GLY A 204 17.70 -9.31 -7.55
N GLY A 205 17.16 -9.03 -8.74
CA GLY A 205 16.21 -7.95 -8.97
C GLY A 205 14.91 -8.11 -8.18
N ALA A 206 14.35 -9.33 -8.12
CA ALA A 206 13.17 -9.65 -7.31
C ALA A 206 13.44 -9.42 -5.80
N GLU A 207 14.60 -9.86 -5.32
CA GLU A 207 15.03 -9.67 -3.94
C GLU A 207 15.22 -8.19 -3.61
N LEU A 208 15.91 -7.42 -4.46
CA LEU A 208 16.10 -5.98 -4.30
C LEU A 208 14.76 -5.23 -4.28
N ALA A 209 13.81 -5.58 -5.14
CA ALA A 209 12.48 -4.97 -5.15
C ALA A 209 11.69 -5.26 -3.87
N ARG A 210 11.76 -6.50 -3.36
CA ARG A 210 11.14 -6.91 -2.10
C ARG A 210 11.77 -6.17 -0.92
N ASN A 211 13.11 -6.14 -0.85
CA ASN A 211 13.86 -5.47 0.21
C ASN A 211 13.57 -3.97 0.23
N LEU A 212 13.54 -3.32 -0.94
CA LEU A 212 13.17 -1.90 -1.06
C LEU A 212 11.79 -1.63 -0.45
N ARG A 213 10.77 -2.43 -0.81
CA ARG A 213 9.41 -2.28 -0.26
C ARG A 213 9.39 -2.46 1.26
N GLN A 214 10.06 -3.50 1.76
CA GLN A 214 10.14 -3.80 3.20
C GLN A 214 10.85 -2.69 3.97
N THR A 215 11.98 -2.18 3.46
CA THR A 215 12.71 -1.07 4.09
C THR A 215 11.85 0.18 4.16
N LEU A 216 11.21 0.60 3.06
CA LEU A 216 10.35 1.78 3.06
C LEU A 216 9.12 1.61 3.96
N ALA A 217 8.58 0.40 4.05
CA ALA A 217 7.47 0.07 4.96
C ALA A 217 7.88 0.15 6.44
N SER A 218 9.07 -0.35 6.79
CA SER A 218 9.65 -0.21 8.13
C SER A 218 9.86 1.26 8.48
N GLU A 219 10.50 2.02 7.59
CA GLU A 219 10.78 3.44 7.79
C GLU A 219 9.48 4.26 7.95
N LEU A 220 8.44 3.97 7.16
CA LEU A 220 7.13 4.61 7.32
C LEU A 220 6.51 4.31 8.69
N THR A 221 6.59 3.05 9.12
CA THR A 221 6.04 2.59 10.40
C THR A 221 6.76 3.25 11.57
N GLU A 222 8.09 3.30 11.51
CA GLU A 222 8.94 3.97 12.50
C GLU A 222 8.69 5.48 12.54
N ALA A 223 8.62 6.14 11.38
CA ALA A 223 8.31 7.56 11.29
C ALA A 223 6.94 7.89 11.89
N LEU A 224 5.93 7.07 11.62
CA LEU A 224 4.58 7.25 12.17
C LEU A 224 4.58 7.06 13.68
N HIS A 225 5.25 6.02 14.18
CA HIS A 225 5.37 5.77 15.61
C HIS A 225 6.08 6.92 16.33
N ALA A 226 7.22 7.37 15.82
CA ALA A 226 7.99 8.47 16.39
C ALA A 226 7.21 9.78 16.38
N HIS A 227 6.51 10.08 15.28
CA HIS A 227 5.66 11.26 15.19
C HIS A 227 4.58 11.25 16.27
N MET A 228 3.84 10.13 16.39
CA MET A 228 2.74 10.01 17.34
C MET A 228 3.21 10.05 18.80
N GLN A 229 4.37 9.46 19.11
CA GLN A 229 4.99 9.56 20.44
C GLN A 229 5.48 10.97 20.78
N SER A 230 5.84 11.77 19.78
CA SER A 230 6.29 13.16 20.00
C SER A 230 5.14 14.12 20.36
N LEU A 231 3.89 13.72 20.12
CA LEU A 231 2.73 14.57 20.38
C LEU A 231 2.47 14.72 21.87
N ASN A 232 2.40 15.97 22.35
CA ASN A 232 1.91 16.25 23.69
C ASN A 232 0.38 16.17 23.73
N LEU A 233 -0.17 15.00 24.09
CA LEU A 233 -1.62 14.76 24.08
C LEU A 233 -2.42 15.65 25.05
N THR A 234 -1.79 16.40 25.96
CA THR A 234 -2.48 17.38 26.82
C THR A 234 -2.75 18.71 26.13
N GLU A 235 -2.04 19.02 25.05
CA GLU A 235 -2.11 20.32 24.34
C GLU A 235 -2.38 20.17 22.85
N VAL A 236 -2.20 18.98 22.28
CA VAL A 236 -2.33 18.71 20.85
C VAL A 236 -3.74 19.06 20.34
N SER A 237 -3.79 19.49 19.09
CA SER A 237 -5.03 19.64 18.30
C SER A 237 -5.33 18.37 17.49
N ALA A 238 -6.60 18.13 17.17
CA ALA A 238 -6.98 17.01 16.31
C ALA A 238 -6.32 17.06 14.91
N ALA A 239 -6.08 18.27 14.37
CA ALA A 239 -5.37 18.46 13.11
C ALA A 239 -3.94 17.90 13.13
N GLN A 240 -3.22 18.04 14.25
CA GLN A 240 -1.86 17.52 14.38
C GLN A 240 -1.83 15.99 14.46
N ILE A 241 -2.88 15.36 15.01
CA ILE A 241 -2.99 13.90 15.08
C ILE A 241 -3.41 13.32 13.72
N THR A 242 -4.31 14.00 13.01
CA THR A 242 -4.88 13.53 11.73
C THR A 242 -3.94 13.72 10.55
N ALA A 243 -3.16 14.80 10.52
CA ALA A 243 -2.22 15.10 9.42
C ALA A 243 -1.35 13.90 8.97
N PRO A 244 -0.66 13.15 9.86
CA PRO A 244 0.09 11.97 9.44
C PRO A 244 -0.80 10.87 8.87
N LEU A 245 -2.01 10.65 9.43
CA LEU A 245 -2.94 9.58 9.04
C LEU A 245 -3.56 9.81 7.66
N GLU A 246 -3.96 11.05 7.35
CA GLU A 246 -4.56 11.39 6.04
C GLU A 246 -3.60 11.13 4.87
N GLY A 247 -2.30 11.33 5.09
CA GLY A 247 -1.27 11.08 4.09
C GLY A 247 -0.78 9.62 4.03
N VAL A 248 -1.09 8.79 5.03
CA VAL A 248 -0.63 7.39 5.11
C VAL A 248 -1.21 6.55 3.98
N GLU A 249 -2.47 6.75 3.61
CA GLU A 249 -3.10 5.96 2.54
C GLU A 249 -2.30 6.05 1.23
N GLN A 250 -1.90 7.25 0.82
CA GLN A 250 -1.14 7.45 -0.43
C GLN A 250 0.24 6.79 -0.36
N ARG A 251 0.84 6.77 0.84
CA ARG A 251 2.15 6.15 1.09
C ARG A 251 2.07 4.63 1.07
N VAL A 252 1.08 4.04 1.75
CA VAL A 252 0.90 2.59 1.85
C VAL A 252 0.52 1.98 0.51
N ARG A 253 -0.33 2.65 -0.29
CA ARG A 253 -0.70 2.17 -1.63
C ARG A 253 0.51 1.91 -2.54
N LEU A 254 1.58 2.70 -2.42
CA LEU A 254 2.82 2.49 -3.19
C LEU A 254 3.58 1.24 -2.74
N LEU A 255 3.57 0.94 -1.43
CA LEU A 255 4.40 -0.09 -0.84
C LEU A 255 3.84 -1.51 -1.02
N SER A 256 2.62 -1.63 -1.59
CA SER A 256 1.86 -2.88 -1.78
C SER A 256 1.62 -3.66 -0.47
N ALA A 257 0.81 -4.71 -0.53
CA ALA A 257 0.01 -5.33 0.55
C ALA A 257 0.78 -5.89 1.76
N LEU A 258 1.55 -5.06 2.46
CA LEU A 258 2.00 -5.33 3.81
C LEU A 258 0.93 -4.79 4.77
N PRO A 259 0.07 -5.65 5.35
CA PRO A 259 -0.87 -5.21 6.38
C PRO A 259 -0.18 -4.51 7.54
N GLY A 260 1.12 -4.73 7.75
CA GLY A 260 1.91 -4.10 8.79
C GLY A 260 1.80 -2.58 8.84
N CYS A 261 1.89 -1.87 7.70
CA CYS A 261 1.81 -0.40 7.71
C CYS A 261 0.39 0.09 8.02
N ASP A 262 -0.62 -0.54 7.40
CA ASP A 262 -2.01 -0.20 7.66
C ASP A 262 -2.38 -0.48 9.12
N LEU A 263 -1.94 -1.63 9.65
CA LEU A 263 -2.15 -2.01 11.04
C LEU A 263 -1.45 -1.06 12.00
N ALA A 264 -0.20 -0.67 11.72
CA ALA A 264 0.54 0.28 12.53
C ALA A 264 -0.17 1.64 12.57
N ALA A 265 -0.68 2.11 11.44
CA ALA A 265 -1.41 3.37 11.37
C ALA A 265 -2.75 3.31 12.09
N LEU A 266 -3.50 2.22 11.92
CA LEU A 266 -4.74 2.00 12.64
C LEU A 266 -4.50 1.99 14.16
N ARG A 267 -3.52 1.22 14.64
CA ARG A 267 -3.14 1.17 16.05
C ARG A 267 -2.71 2.53 16.58
N ALA A 268 -1.91 3.28 15.83
CA ALA A 268 -1.44 4.58 16.27
C ALA A 268 -2.60 5.57 16.50
N GLY A 269 -3.53 5.65 15.55
CA GLY A 269 -4.70 6.53 15.69
C GLY A 269 -5.66 6.09 16.81
N LEU A 270 -5.91 4.78 16.94
CA LEU A 270 -6.78 4.25 18.01
C LEU A 270 -6.17 4.43 19.40
N ASN A 271 -4.85 4.24 19.54
CA ASN A 271 -4.17 4.50 20.81
C ASN A 271 -4.25 5.98 21.18
N ALA A 272 -4.13 6.90 20.21
CA ALA A 272 -4.34 8.32 20.47
C ALA A 272 -5.77 8.61 20.95
N LEU A 273 -6.79 7.99 20.36
CA LEU A 273 -8.18 8.11 20.83
C LEU A 273 -8.36 7.61 22.26
N TRP A 274 -7.84 6.42 22.59
CA TRP A 274 -7.90 5.88 23.95
C TRP A 274 -7.22 6.79 24.98
N GLU A 275 -6.04 7.34 24.64
CA GLU A 275 -5.33 8.26 25.53
C GLU A 275 -6.04 9.61 25.69
N LEU A 276 -6.58 10.18 24.61
CA LEU A 276 -7.38 11.41 24.68
C LEU A 276 -8.61 11.22 25.56
N ARG A 277 -9.27 10.05 25.48
CA ARG A 277 -10.38 9.67 26.34
C ARG A 277 -9.97 9.55 27.80
N ARG A 278 -8.82 8.94 28.08
CA ARG A 278 -8.25 8.87 29.44
C ARG A 278 -7.98 10.27 30.00
N LEU A 279 -7.60 11.21 29.14
CA LEU A 279 -7.37 12.62 29.48
C LEU A 279 -8.65 13.48 29.45
N GLN A 280 -9.81 12.92 29.09
CA GLN A 280 -11.09 13.64 28.92
C GLN A 280 -10.99 14.81 27.94
N ARG A 281 -10.18 14.65 26.89
CA ARG A 281 -9.97 15.67 25.84
C ARG A 281 -10.58 15.29 24.51
N ASP A 282 -11.04 14.06 24.34
CA ASP A 282 -11.62 13.56 23.09
C ASP A 282 -12.81 14.39 22.63
N ASP A 283 -13.75 14.72 23.53
CA ASP A 283 -14.89 15.58 23.22
C ASP A 283 -14.47 17.04 22.96
N VAL A 284 -13.46 17.55 23.69
CA VAL A 284 -13.01 18.95 23.61
C VAL A 284 -12.45 19.29 22.25
N ILE A 285 -11.81 18.32 21.59
CA ILE A 285 -11.17 18.52 20.28
C ILE A 285 -11.91 17.79 19.15
N GLU A 286 -13.11 17.27 19.40
CA GLU A 286 -13.89 16.50 18.41
C GLU A 286 -13.04 15.35 17.81
N ALA A 287 -12.32 14.65 18.69
CA ALA A 287 -11.29 13.71 18.29
C ALA A 287 -11.86 12.55 17.47
N LEU A 288 -13.03 12.03 17.85
CA LEU A 288 -13.67 10.93 17.13
C LEU A 288 -14.12 11.37 15.73
N GLU A 289 -14.74 12.55 15.64
CA GLU A 289 -15.24 13.12 14.40
C GLU A 289 -14.13 13.42 13.38
N LEU A 290 -12.91 13.66 13.85
CA LEU A 290 -11.77 14.01 13.00
C LEU A 290 -10.82 12.83 12.74
N ILE A 291 -10.55 11.99 13.75
CA ILE A 291 -9.59 10.88 13.63
C ILE A 291 -10.22 9.66 12.95
N LEU A 292 -11.49 9.33 13.24
CA LEU A 292 -12.13 8.15 12.63
C LEU A 292 -12.25 8.23 11.11
N PRO A 293 -12.61 9.39 10.50
CA PRO A 293 -12.59 9.52 9.05
C PRO A 293 -11.19 9.32 8.44
N ALA A 294 -10.13 9.79 9.11
CA ALA A 294 -8.76 9.57 8.65
C ALA A 294 -8.32 8.09 8.74
N LEU A 295 -8.83 7.36 9.74
CA LEU A 295 -8.59 5.92 9.90
C LEU A 295 -9.45 5.04 8.98
N LYS A 296 -10.58 5.55 8.48
CA LYS A 296 -11.56 4.76 7.72
C LYS A 296 -10.97 4.03 6.50
N PRO A 297 -10.21 4.69 5.60
CA PRO A 297 -9.66 3.99 4.43
C PRO A 297 -8.69 2.87 4.83
N ILE A 298 -7.99 3.02 5.96
CA ILE A 298 -7.06 2.03 6.50
C ILE A 298 -7.85 0.84 7.06
N ALA A 299 -8.88 1.10 7.87
CA ALA A 299 -9.76 0.08 8.43
C ALA A 299 -10.49 -0.71 7.32
N GLU A 300 -10.99 -0.03 6.29
CA GLU A 300 -11.64 -0.67 5.14
C GLU A 300 -10.70 -1.63 4.40
N ARG A 301 -9.44 -1.22 4.15
CA ARG A 301 -8.44 -2.12 3.53
C ARG A 301 -8.15 -3.34 4.41
N LEU A 302 -7.88 -3.12 5.70
CA LEU A 302 -7.62 -4.22 6.64
C LEU A 302 -8.81 -5.18 6.75
N ALA A 303 -10.04 -4.68 6.65
CA ALA A 303 -11.25 -5.50 6.69
C ALA A 303 -11.46 -6.37 5.44
N THR A 304 -10.73 -6.12 4.34
CA THR A 304 -10.75 -6.99 3.15
C THR A 304 -9.80 -8.18 3.26
N LEU A 305 -8.91 -8.17 4.27
CA LEU A 305 -7.96 -9.24 4.49
C LEU A 305 -8.62 -10.45 5.16
N SER A 306 -8.06 -11.63 4.90
CA SER A 306 -8.42 -12.83 5.65
C SER A 306 -7.96 -12.68 7.10
N LEU A 307 -8.90 -12.62 8.04
CA LEU A 307 -8.58 -12.54 9.47
C LEU A 307 -7.87 -13.80 9.98
N ASP A 308 -8.04 -14.93 9.31
CA ASP A 308 -7.33 -16.18 9.62
C ASP A 308 -5.82 -16.05 9.32
N GLU A 309 -5.46 -15.23 8.34
CA GLU A 309 -4.06 -14.95 7.97
C GLU A 309 -3.48 -13.76 8.73
N HIS A 310 -4.34 -12.87 9.24
CA HIS A 310 -3.98 -11.59 9.88
C HIS A 310 -4.71 -11.36 11.21
N ILE A 311 -4.60 -12.32 12.13
CA ILE A 311 -5.26 -12.31 13.43
C ILE A 311 -4.90 -11.04 14.23
N GLU A 312 -3.69 -10.51 14.05
CA GLU A 312 -3.20 -9.29 14.70
C GLU A 312 -4.00 -8.02 14.37
N ALA A 313 -4.79 -8.04 13.28
CA ALA A 313 -5.64 -6.93 12.87
C ALA A 313 -7.03 -6.94 13.54
N ALA A 314 -7.46 -8.08 14.09
CA ALA A 314 -8.79 -8.26 14.66
C ALA A 314 -9.09 -7.28 15.81
N GLY A 315 -8.17 -7.15 16.78
CA GLY A 315 -8.33 -6.24 17.92
C GLY A 315 -8.49 -4.77 17.49
N PRO A 316 -7.51 -4.20 16.76
CA PRO A 316 -7.61 -2.82 16.26
C PRO A 316 -8.85 -2.56 15.39
N LEU A 317 -9.23 -3.51 14.53
CA LEU A 317 -10.47 -3.36 13.75
C LEU A 317 -11.72 -3.35 14.64
N ALA A 318 -11.76 -4.18 15.67
CA ALA A 318 -12.87 -4.19 16.63
C ALA A 318 -12.93 -2.88 17.45
N ASP A 319 -11.79 -2.34 17.87
CA ASP A 319 -11.70 -1.01 18.49
C ASP A 319 -12.20 0.09 17.55
N TYR A 320 -11.81 0.06 16.27
CA TYR A 320 -12.29 1.00 15.26
C TYR A 320 -13.81 1.00 15.15
N TYR A 321 -14.44 -0.17 14.97
CA TYR A 321 -15.90 -0.27 14.91
C TYR A 321 -16.58 0.13 16.24
N THR A 322 -15.91 -0.11 17.37
CA THR A 322 -16.39 0.31 18.69
C THR A 322 -16.49 1.84 18.75
N PHE A 323 -15.42 2.56 18.38
CA PHE A 323 -15.44 4.02 18.32
C PHE A 323 -16.40 4.56 17.25
N GLU A 324 -16.46 3.93 16.07
CA GLU A 324 -17.40 4.32 15.00
C GLU A 324 -18.86 4.23 15.48
N SER A 325 -19.18 3.27 16.36
CA SER A 325 -20.52 3.13 16.96
C SER A 325 -20.90 4.26 17.92
N GLU A 326 -19.93 5.05 18.41
CA GLU A 326 -20.20 6.16 19.33
C GLU A 326 -20.69 7.40 18.57
N VAL A 327 -20.09 7.66 17.41
CA VAL A 327 -20.44 8.80 16.54
C VAL A 327 -21.61 8.50 15.59
N ALA A 328 -22.02 7.23 15.49
CA ALA A 328 -23.15 6.84 14.65
C ALA A 328 -24.48 7.34 15.23
N PHE A 329 -25.22 8.11 14.42
CA PHE A 329 -26.48 8.75 14.84
C PHE A 329 -27.62 7.77 15.15
N ALA A 330 -27.76 6.70 14.37
CA ALA A 330 -28.91 5.79 14.46
C ALA A 330 -28.60 4.55 15.33
N LEU A 331 -29.48 4.21 16.27
CA LEU A 331 -29.30 3.04 17.15
C LEU A 331 -28.99 1.74 16.39
N ASN A 332 -29.71 1.47 15.29
CA ASN A 332 -29.49 0.24 14.51
C ASN A 332 -28.08 0.20 13.93
N THR A 333 -27.56 1.33 13.45
CA THR A 333 -26.18 1.42 12.94
C THR A 333 -25.17 1.19 14.06
N ARG A 334 -25.43 1.73 15.26
CA ARG A 334 -24.59 1.48 16.44
C ARG A 334 -24.54 -0.01 16.80
N GLU A 335 -25.70 -0.66 16.78
CA GLU A 335 -25.83 -2.10 17.04
C GLU A 335 -25.08 -2.92 15.99
N ASP A 336 -25.26 -2.61 14.70
CA ASP A 336 -24.59 -3.30 13.59
C ASP A 336 -23.06 -3.19 13.69
N LEU A 337 -22.54 -2.00 14.04
CA LEU A 337 -21.12 -1.77 14.23
C LEU A 337 -20.56 -2.55 15.43
N LEU A 338 -21.26 -2.57 16.55
CA LEU A 338 -20.83 -3.32 17.74
C LEU A 338 -20.89 -4.85 17.51
N ARG A 339 -21.91 -5.33 16.81
CA ARG A 339 -21.99 -6.73 16.38
C ARG A 339 -20.86 -7.08 15.41
N ARG A 340 -20.53 -6.17 14.49
CA ARG A 340 -19.38 -6.32 13.59
C ARG A 340 -18.07 -6.38 14.38
N ALA A 341 -17.89 -5.54 15.39
CA ALA A 341 -16.72 -5.56 16.27
C ALA A 341 -16.55 -6.94 16.95
N LEU A 342 -17.64 -7.49 17.51
CA LEU A 342 -17.62 -8.81 18.17
C LEU A 342 -17.42 -9.97 17.19
N LYS A 343 -17.91 -9.85 15.96
CA LYS A 343 -17.64 -10.82 14.89
C LYS A 343 -16.17 -10.77 14.47
N THR A 344 -15.56 -9.59 14.46
CA THR A 344 -14.14 -9.40 14.11
C THR A 344 -13.22 -9.86 15.23
N CYS A 345 -13.55 -9.58 16.49
CA CYS A 345 -12.79 -10.00 17.67
C CYS A 345 -13.76 -10.56 18.72
N GLU A 346 -13.81 -11.89 18.82
CA GLU A 346 -14.68 -12.56 19.79
C GLU A 346 -14.30 -12.19 21.22
N GLY A 347 -15.28 -11.79 22.02
CA GLY A 347 -15.06 -11.37 23.41
C GLY A 347 -14.46 -9.97 23.57
N HIS A 348 -14.47 -9.12 22.54
CA HIS A 348 -13.96 -7.75 22.63
C HIS A 348 -14.67 -6.93 23.73
N ARG A 349 -13.95 -6.69 24.84
CA ARG A 349 -14.51 -6.15 26.10
C ARG A 349 -15.34 -4.88 25.91
N ASN A 350 -14.81 -3.91 25.18
CA ASN A 350 -15.47 -2.60 25.01
C ASN A 350 -16.72 -2.72 24.15
N ALA A 351 -16.67 -3.52 23.08
CA ALA A 351 -17.80 -3.77 22.21
C ALA A 351 -18.92 -4.52 22.96
N SER A 352 -18.58 -5.58 23.71
CA SER A 352 -19.55 -6.33 24.52
C SER A 352 -20.24 -5.44 25.54
N ARG A 353 -19.46 -4.60 26.25
CA ARG A 353 -19.99 -3.66 27.23
C ARG A 353 -20.95 -2.67 26.59
N MET A 354 -20.54 -2.01 25.52
CA MET A 354 -21.36 -1.01 24.84
C MET A 354 -22.62 -1.60 24.23
N LEU A 355 -22.52 -2.79 23.62
CA LEU A 355 -23.68 -3.50 23.07
C LEU A 355 -24.68 -3.88 24.16
N SER A 356 -24.19 -4.32 25.32
CA SER A 356 -25.04 -4.59 26.49
C SER A 356 -25.84 -3.36 26.91
N TYR A 357 -25.21 -2.19 27.06
CA TYR A 357 -25.93 -0.94 27.37
C TYR A 357 -26.93 -0.53 26.27
N LEU A 358 -26.56 -0.69 24.99
CA LEU A 358 -27.43 -0.37 23.86
C LEU A 358 -28.67 -1.26 23.80
N LEU A 359 -28.51 -2.56 24.08
CA LEU A 359 -29.62 -3.53 24.16
C LEU A 359 -30.57 -3.19 25.32
N LEU A 360 -30.04 -2.75 26.46
CA LEU A 360 -30.86 -2.26 27.57
C LEU A 360 -31.63 -0.97 27.21
N GLU A 361 -31.01 -0.04 26.48
CA GLU A 361 -31.73 1.14 25.95
C GLU A 361 -32.87 0.72 25.01
N ARG A 362 -32.65 -0.30 24.18
CA ARG A 362 -33.67 -0.85 23.29
C ARG A 362 -34.81 -1.51 24.08
N ALA A 363 -34.48 -2.30 25.10
CA ALA A 363 -35.47 -2.87 26.00
C ALA A 363 -36.30 -1.76 26.68
N ASN A 364 -35.65 -0.71 27.17
CA ASN A 364 -36.32 0.45 27.76
C ASN A 364 -37.30 1.11 26.79
N ARG A 365 -36.89 1.34 25.53
CA ARG A 365 -37.76 1.94 24.51
C ARG A 365 -39.00 1.08 24.23
N ASP A 366 -38.89 -0.25 24.28
CA ASP A 366 -40.04 -1.12 24.14
C ASP A 366 -40.92 -1.12 25.40
N LEU A 367 -40.35 -1.10 26.61
CA LEU A 367 -41.09 -0.99 27.87
C LEU A 367 -41.82 0.35 28.02
N LEU A 368 -41.19 1.49 27.69
CA LEU A 368 -41.79 2.82 27.76
C LEU A 368 -43.03 2.97 26.87
N LYS A 369 -43.03 2.33 25.70
CA LYS A 369 -44.23 2.31 24.83
C LYS A 369 -45.40 1.60 25.50
N LEU A 370 -45.12 0.63 26.37
CA LEU A 370 -46.14 -0.10 27.12
C LEU A 370 -46.68 0.75 28.26
N THR A 371 -45.85 1.56 28.93
CA THR A 371 -46.30 2.44 30.03
C THR A 371 -47.42 3.39 29.62
N ALA A 372 -47.44 3.81 28.35
CA ALA A 372 -48.50 4.64 27.78
C ALA A 372 -49.76 3.85 27.32
N THR A 373 -49.75 2.52 27.39
CA THR A 373 -50.85 1.66 26.94
C THR A 373 -51.78 1.30 28.11
N PRO A 374 -53.06 1.73 28.10
CA PRO A 374 -53.99 1.41 29.18
C PRO A 374 -54.27 -0.10 29.28
N GLU A 375 -54.33 -0.62 30.50
CA GLU A 375 -54.60 -2.04 30.80
C GLU A 375 -55.89 -2.55 30.14
N LEU A 376 -56.97 -1.76 30.19
CA LEU A 376 -58.26 -2.09 29.59
C LEU A 376 -58.19 -2.21 28.05
N GLY A 377 -57.24 -1.52 27.40
CA GLY A 377 -57.02 -1.58 25.96
C GLY A 377 -56.25 -2.84 25.51
N ALA A 378 -55.51 -3.48 26.41
CA ALA A 378 -54.72 -4.68 26.12
C ALA A 378 -55.56 -5.97 25.98
N ALA A 379 -56.85 -5.94 26.33
CA ALA A 379 -57.78 -7.04 26.07
C ALA A 379 -58.18 -7.16 24.59
N ILE A 380 -57.92 -6.13 23.78
CA ILE A 380 -58.22 -6.11 22.34
C ILE A 380 -57.13 -6.89 21.59
N GLY A 381 -57.51 -7.93 20.84
CA GLY A 381 -56.58 -8.90 20.22
C GLY A 381 -55.34 -8.31 19.54
N PRO A 382 -55.47 -7.32 18.63
CA PRO A 382 -54.33 -6.63 18.02
C PRO A 382 -53.40 -5.89 19.00
N VAL A 383 -53.94 -5.27 20.05
CA VAL A 383 -53.16 -4.55 21.07
C VAL A 383 -52.44 -5.57 21.97
N ARG A 384 -53.12 -6.65 22.37
CA ARG A 384 -52.53 -7.73 23.16
C ARG A 384 -51.29 -8.33 22.49
N ARG A 385 -51.36 -8.56 21.18
CA ARG A 385 -50.21 -9.05 20.40
C ARG A 385 -49.06 -8.07 20.43
N ARG A 386 -49.30 -6.77 20.18
CA ARG A 386 -48.25 -5.75 20.22
C ARG A 386 -47.57 -5.66 21.59
N VAL A 387 -48.35 -5.76 22.68
CA VAL A 387 -47.83 -5.78 24.05
C VAL A 387 -46.96 -7.02 24.26
N SER A 388 -47.46 -8.20 23.90
CA SER A 388 -46.72 -9.47 23.99
C SER A 388 -45.41 -9.42 23.20
N ASP A 389 -45.45 -8.94 21.96
CA ASP A 389 -44.28 -8.84 21.09
C ASP A 389 -43.25 -7.86 21.66
N ALA A 390 -43.69 -6.73 22.23
CA ALA A 390 -42.79 -5.77 22.87
C ALA A 390 -42.13 -6.33 24.13
N LEU A 391 -42.88 -7.01 25.00
CA LEU A 391 -42.33 -7.68 26.18
C LEU A 391 -41.36 -8.80 25.80
N GLN A 392 -41.63 -9.53 24.71
CA GLN A 392 -40.74 -10.58 24.22
C GLN A 392 -39.44 -10.00 23.67
N ARG A 393 -39.51 -8.90 22.90
CA ARG A 393 -38.31 -8.20 22.41
C ARG A 393 -37.48 -7.61 23.55
N ALA A 394 -38.12 -7.00 24.55
CA ALA A 394 -37.44 -6.48 25.73
C ALA A 394 -36.74 -7.60 26.51
N ALA A 395 -37.41 -8.73 26.72
CA ALA A 395 -36.82 -9.89 27.39
C ALA A 395 -35.59 -10.44 26.63
N ALA A 396 -35.71 -10.63 25.31
CA ALA A 396 -34.60 -11.11 24.50
C ALA A 396 -33.39 -10.16 24.53
N ALA A 397 -33.64 -8.84 24.48
CA ALA A 397 -32.58 -7.85 24.56
C ALA A 397 -31.88 -7.84 25.94
N ILE A 398 -32.63 -8.02 27.03
CA ILE A 398 -32.07 -8.12 28.39
C ILE A 398 -31.23 -9.39 28.55
N GLU A 399 -31.71 -10.55 28.08
CA GLU A 399 -30.94 -11.80 28.13
C GLU A 399 -29.66 -11.71 27.31
N GLU A 400 -29.72 -11.15 26.10
CA GLU A 400 -28.53 -10.94 25.28
C GLU A 400 -27.55 -9.96 25.95
N ALA A 401 -28.05 -8.85 26.52
CA ALA A 401 -27.24 -7.88 27.24
C ALA A 401 -26.50 -8.51 28.43
N ARG A 402 -27.18 -9.42 29.15
CA ARG A 402 -26.63 -10.21 30.26
C ARG A 402 -25.54 -11.16 29.79
N ALA A 403 -25.75 -11.86 28.69
CA ALA A 403 -24.77 -12.78 28.12
C ALA A 403 -23.48 -12.04 27.69
N LEU A 404 -23.63 -10.84 27.11
CA LEU A 404 -22.52 -10.02 26.65
C LEU A 404 -21.73 -9.37 27.79
N HIS A 405 -22.41 -8.82 28.79
CA HIS A 405 -21.78 -8.15 29.93
C HIS A 405 -22.56 -8.37 31.23
N PRO A 406 -22.28 -9.47 31.95
CA PRO A 406 -23.03 -9.82 33.16
C PRO A 406 -22.90 -8.79 34.31
N ALA A 407 -21.84 -8.00 34.30
CA ALA A 407 -21.56 -6.97 35.30
C ALA A 407 -22.25 -5.63 35.00
N ASN A 408 -23.15 -5.57 34.01
CA ASN A 408 -23.90 -4.36 33.72
C ASN A 408 -24.87 -4.04 34.87
N GLU A 409 -24.62 -2.91 35.55
CA GLU A 409 -25.32 -2.49 36.77
C GLU A 409 -26.83 -2.27 36.55
N LEU A 410 -27.25 -1.96 35.32
CA LEU A 410 -28.65 -1.68 34.99
C LEU A 410 -29.50 -2.93 34.76
N LEU A 411 -28.89 -4.12 34.66
CA LEU A 411 -29.61 -5.37 34.34
C LEU A 411 -30.75 -5.65 35.33
N ALA A 412 -30.47 -5.52 36.63
CA ALA A 412 -31.44 -5.82 37.68
C ALA A 412 -32.66 -4.88 37.64
N ASP A 413 -32.44 -3.61 37.31
CA ASP A 413 -33.53 -2.64 37.19
C ASP A 413 -34.43 -2.96 35.99
N TYR A 414 -33.86 -3.22 34.81
CA TYR A 414 -34.66 -3.55 33.62
C TYR A 414 -35.40 -4.88 33.72
N GLU A 415 -34.84 -5.85 34.45
CA GLU A 415 -35.52 -7.12 34.74
C GLU A 415 -36.72 -6.93 35.68
N ARG A 416 -36.57 -6.06 36.69
CA ARG A 416 -37.68 -5.66 37.56
C ARG A 416 -38.77 -4.98 36.75
N ASP A 417 -38.42 -4.00 35.92
CA ASP A 417 -39.39 -3.25 35.11
C ASP A 417 -40.13 -4.18 34.11
N LEU A 418 -39.41 -5.11 33.47
CA LEU A 418 -40.00 -6.14 32.63
C LEU A 418 -40.99 -7.03 33.41
N HIS A 419 -40.65 -7.41 34.64
CA HIS A 419 -41.50 -8.24 35.50
C HIS A 419 -42.77 -7.50 35.93
N GLU A 420 -42.64 -6.22 36.30
CA GLU A 420 -43.77 -5.35 36.66
C GLU A 420 -44.74 -5.20 35.49
N GLU A 421 -44.23 -4.92 34.29
CA GLU A 421 -45.05 -4.78 33.08
C GLU A 421 -45.73 -6.10 32.67
N ARG A 422 -45.04 -7.24 32.78
CA ARG A 422 -45.64 -8.57 32.57
C ARG A 422 -46.81 -8.84 33.53
N THR A 423 -46.63 -8.46 34.79
CA THR A 423 -47.64 -8.60 35.84
C THR A 423 -48.84 -7.71 35.55
N ARG A 424 -48.60 -6.43 35.19
CA ARG A 424 -49.65 -5.47 34.85
C ARG A 424 -50.58 -5.96 33.75
N PHE A 425 -50.04 -6.61 32.72
CA PHE A 425 -50.83 -7.13 31.59
C PHE A 425 -51.27 -8.60 31.72
N ASN A 426 -51.04 -9.25 32.87
CA ASN A 426 -51.34 -10.68 33.08
C ASN A 426 -50.78 -11.61 31.99
N LEU A 427 -49.55 -11.34 31.55
CA LEU A 427 -48.84 -12.15 30.56
C LEU A 427 -47.75 -12.98 31.26
N ARG A 428 -47.85 -14.32 31.18
CA ARG A 428 -46.79 -15.20 31.71
C ARG A 428 -45.54 -15.07 30.84
N GLY A 429 -44.38 -14.88 31.46
CA GLY A 429 -43.08 -14.99 30.80
C GLY A 429 -42.82 -16.42 30.30
N ALA A 430 -41.96 -16.57 29.30
CA ALA A 430 -41.35 -17.86 29.00
C ALA A 430 -40.59 -18.34 30.26
N PRO A 431 -40.71 -19.62 30.66
CA PRO A 431 -39.96 -20.14 31.80
C PRO A 431 -38.46 -20.00 31.52
N HIS A 432 -37.72 -19.39 32.45
CA HIS A 432 -36.27 -19.46 32.45
C HIS A 432 -35.90 -20.90 32.82
N GLU A 433 -35.19 -21.60 31.93
CA GLU A 433 -34.52 -22.88 32.21
C GLU A 433 -33.13 -22.66 32.81
#